data_AF-A0AA89ANF2-F1
#
_entry.id   AF-A0AA89ANF2-F1
#
_cell.length_a   1.000
_cell.length_b   1.000
_cell.length_c   1.000
_cell.angle_alpha   90.00
_cell.angle_beta   90.00
_cell.angle_gamma   90.00
#
_symmetry.space_group_name_H-M   'P 1'
#
loop_
_entity.id
_entity.type
_entity.pdbx_description
1 polymer ?
#
loop_
_entity_poly.entity_id
_entity_poly.type
_entity_poly.pdbx_seq_one_letter_code
_entity_poly.pdbx_strand_id
1 'polypeptide(L)'
;MRGNNVGEGQRCQRGGWLILLKMSETYEVRFVIVETEREAEEQDELEIEEHANEVGGSGGVVVVWAAVVARWGMVVAVGFWGSSGGVNEETFFSTMSAPSVTGYEMMEIFKLRITSIIPTRNCLFGTLIVRYYSDPPQIIYSPEKVNNVEPLRVGAEVLLTGPPQCISALDPVSIQFVDHPIIEPGPQATFLWDGRVMTGHFDRPLYKTFYCKYGSVMMSYAVFTNGVGASVEVTLNNIMGKDATHIYGSITAENNRTGSDCAITLFSIKNSRQSVKLGSQQPIPFSRSEAVVPGYGYLIIRADLCCRDIYPGAEIAKGHAYFYPTSYSTYEESISGKYGMIQVKITWHL
;
A
#
# COMPACT_ATOMS: atom_id res chain seq x y z
N MET A 1 -21.45 -75.29 -14.70
CA MET A 1 -20.64 -74.94 -15.88
C MET A 1 -20.47 -73.43 -15.90
N ARG A 2 -19.22 -72.95 -16.11
CA ARG A 2 -18.74 -71.67 -16.69
C ARG A 2 -19.71 -70.46 -16.71
N GLY A 3 -19.33 -69.23 -16.35
CA GLY A 3 -17.98 -68.66 -16.19
C GLY A 3 -17.99 -67.18 -15.74
N ASN A 4 -16.79 -66.62 -15.72
CA ASN A 4 -16.35 -65.34 -15.14
C ASN A 4 -16.89 -64.07 -15.82
N ASN A 5 -17.07 -62.96 -15.09
CA ASN A 5 -16.17 -61.80 -15.03
C ASN A 5 -16.87 -60.50 -14.56
N VAL A 6 -16.25 -59.86 -13.56
CA VAL A 6 -15.98 -58.42 -13.30
C VAL A 6 -17.02 -57.37 -13.71
N GLY A 7 -17.47 -56.61 -12.70
CA GLY A 7 -17.89 -55.21 -12.81
C GLY A 7 -17.43 -54.43 -11.59
N GLU A 8 -16.36 -53.65 -11.74
CA GLU A 8 -15.94 -52.61 -10.78
C GLU A 8 -16.99 -51.48 -10.73
N GLY A 9 -17.25 -50.95 -9.53
CA GLY A 9 -18.20 -49.85 -9.32
C GLY A 9 -17.87 -49.04 -8.07
N GLN A 10 -16.90 -48.13 -8.21
CA GLN A 10 -16.66 -46.86 -7.49
C GLN A 10 -16.92 -46.79 -5.97
N ARG A 11 -15.82 -46.88 -5.21
CA ARG A 11 -15.65 -46.18 -3.93
C ARG A 11 -15.32 -44.71 -4.23
N CYS A 12 -16.19 -43.79 -3.82
CA CYS A 12 -15.86 -42.35 -3.78
C CYS A 12 -16.19 -41.84 -2.37
N GLN A 13 -15.24 -42.00 -1.45
CA GLN A 13 -15.20 -41.23 -0.22
C GLN A 13 -14.01 -40.29 -0.33
N ARG A 14 -14.26 -39.05 -0.74
CA ARG A 14 -13.30 -37.95 -0.67
C ARG A 14 -13.86 -36.97 0.35
N GLY A 15 -13.41 -37.08 1.60
CA GLY A 15 -13.56 -36.03 2.60
C GLY A 15 -12.21 -35.35 2.76
N GLY A 16 -12.14 -34.05 2.51
CA GLY A 16 -10.97 -33.24 2.88
C GLY A 16 -11.20 -32.64 4.27
N TRP A 17 -10.18 -32.62 5.10
CA TRP A 17 -10.21 -32.02 6.44
C TRP A 17 -9.48 -30.68 6.44
N LEU A 18 -10.00 -29.69 7.17
CA LEU A 18 -9.34 -28.41 7.42
C LEU A 18 -8.81 -28.42 8.86
N ILE A 19 -7.49 -28.35 9.02
CA ILE A 19 -6.85 -28.30 10.34
C ILE A 19 -6.45 -26.84 10.62
N LEU A 20 -6.97 -26.28 11.72
CA LEU A 20 -6.55 -24.98 12.23
C LEU A 20 -5.44 -25.21 13.27
N LEU A 21 -4.23 -24.73 12.98
CA LEU A 21 -3.09 -24.83 13.89
C LEU A 21 -2.98 -23.54 14.70
N LYS A 22 -3.14 -23.66 16.03
CA LYS A 22 -2.88 -22.57 16.97
C LYS A 22 -1.40 -22.59 17.37
N MET A 23 -0.64 -21.63 16.88
CA MET A 23 0.77 -21.46 17.24
C MET A 23 0.92 -20.08 17.88
N SER A 24 1.08 -20.07 19.21
CA SER A 24 1.38 -18.90 20.06
C SER A 24 0.94 -17.53 19.51
N GLU A 25 -0.20 -17.03 19.99
CA GLU A 25 -0.80 -15.71 19.73
C GLU A 25 -1.14 -15.35 18.26
N THR A 26 -0.90 -16.24 17.30
CA THR A 26 -1.28 -16.06 15.89
C THR A 26 -1.95 -17.32 15.31
N TYR A 27 -2.84 -17.14 14.34
CA TYR A 27 -3.43 -18.23 13.57
C TYR A 27 -2.83 -18.22 12.16
N GLU A 28 -2.18 -19.31 11.77
CA GLU A 28 -1.77 -19.55 10.38
C GLU A 28 -2.76 -20.54 9.75
N VAL A 29 -3.44 -20.15 8.66
CA VAL A 29 -4.33 -21.05 7.92
C VAL A 29 -3.49 -21.78 6.87
N ARG A 30 -3.26 -23.08 7.06
CA ARG A 30 -2.65 -23.95 6.04
C ARG A 30 -3.68 -24.88 5.44
N PHE A 31 -3.66 -24.98 4.11
CA PHE A 31 -4.43 -25.97 3.37
C PHE A 31 -3.58 -27.23 3.24
N VAL A 32 -3.92 -28.28 3.99
CA VAL A 32 -3.32 -29.60 3.81
C VAL A 32 -4.37 -30.48 3.14
N ILE A 33 -4.06 -30.99 1.94
CA ILE A 33 -4.88 -31.99 1.28
C ILE A 33 -4.34 -33.34 1.77
N VAL A 34 -5.09 -33.99 2.65
CA VAL A 34 -4.75 -35.33 3.14
C VAL A 34 -5.60 -36.33 2.38
N GLU A 35 -4.98 -37.34 1.77
CA GLU A 35 -5.67 -38.25 0.85
C GLU A 35 -6.29 -39.47 1.55
N THR A 36 -5.92 -39.74 2.82
CA THR A 36 -6.48 -40.87 3.60
C THR A 36 -6.56 -40.60 5.11
N GLU A 37 -7.56 -41.20 5.80
CA GLU A 37 -7.75 -41.09 7.27
C GLU A 37 -6.50 -41.47 8.10
N ARG A 38 -5.65 -42.34 7.55
CA ARG A 38 -4.46 -42.84 8.24
C ARG A 38 -3.32 -41.82 8.34
N GLU A 39 -3.33 -40.78 7.50
CA GLU A 39 -2.36 -39.67 7.55
C GLU A 39 -2.76 -38.57 8.54
N ALA A 40 -4.04 -38.54 8.97
CA ALA A 40 -4.53 -37.57 9.96
C ALA A 40 -4.15 -37.96 11.40
N GLU A 41 -4.18 -39.26 11.73
CA GLU A 41 -3.82 -39.77 13.08
C GLU A 41 -2.31 -39.65 13.39
N GLU A 42 -1.45 -39.50 12.38
CA GLU A 42 0.01 -39.31 12.60
C GLU A 42 0.40 -37.87 12.98
N GLN A 43 -0.57 -36.93 13.00
CA GLN A 43 -0.37 -35.52 13.39
C GLN A 43 -0.90 -35.15 14.79
N ASP A 44 -1.31 -36.13 15.59
CA ASP A 44 -1.84 -35.95 16.96
C ASP A 44 -0.75 -35.53 17.98
N GLU A 45 -0.40 -34.24 17.98
CA GLU A 45 0.12 -33.52 19.17
C GLU A 45 -0.55 -32.14 19.33
N LEU A 46 -1.73 -31.92 18.73
CA LEU A 46 -2.36 -30.60 18.66
C LEU A 46 -3.78 -30.63 19.23
N GLU A 47 -4.02 -29.86 20.29
CA GLU A 47 -5.33 -29.70 20.92
C GLU A 47 -6.35 -29.15 19.90
N ILE A 48 -7.35 -29.95 19.57
CA ILE A 48 -8.51 -29.59 18.74
C ILE A 48 -9.65 -29.16 19.69
N GLU A 49 -10.09 -27.90 19.61
CA GLU A 49 -11.36 -27.47 20.23
C GLU A 49 -12.50 -27.65 19.21
N GLU A 50 -13.30 -28.71 19.40
CA GLU A 50 -14.52 -28.94 18.63
C GLU A 50 -15.67 -28.06 19.13
N HIS A 51 -16.30 -27.32 18.23
CA HIS A 51 -17.64 -26.79 18.41
C HIS A 51 -18.54 -27.32 17.29
N ALA A 52 -18.98 -28.57 17.46
CA ALA A 52 -20.04 -29.16 16.64
C ALA A 52 -21.41 -28.86 17.28
N ASN A 53 -22.31 -28.21 16.54
CA ASN A 53 -23.73 -28.24 16.85
C ASN A 53 -24.36 -29.37 16.02
N GLU A 54 -24.80 -30.43 16.68
CA GLU A 54 -25.57 -31.50 16.05
C GLU A 54 -26.96 -31.01 15.67
N VAL A 55 -27.31 -31.10 14.38
CA VAL A 55 -28.70 -31.05 13.93
C VAL A 55 -29.11 -32.47 13.57
N GLY A 56 -29.90 -33.09 14.44
CA GLY A 56 -30.38 -34.46 14.28
C GLY A 56 -31.36 -34.61 13.11
N GLY A 57 -31.05 -35.53 12.21
CA GLY A 57 -31.95 -35.97 11.14
C GLY A 57 -31.34 -37.14 10.38
N SER A 58 -31.97 -38.31 10.49
CA SER A 58 -31.51 -39.56 9.88
C SER A 58 -31.36 -39.44 8.37
N GLY A 59 -30.12 -39.55 7.88
CA GLY A 59 -29.78 -39.56 6.46
C GLY A 59 -29.72 -38.15 5.84
N GLY A 60 -28.70 -37.37 6.18
CA GLY A 60 -28.53 -36.05 5.58
C GLY A 60 -27.20 -35.41 5.93
N VAL A 61 -26.49 -34.98 4.89
CA VAL A 61 -25.34 -34.08 4.83
C VAL A 61 -25.09 -33.26 6.11
N VAL A 62 -23.89 -33.40 6.69
CA VAL A 62 -23.38 -32.50 7.73
C VAL A 62 -22.88 -31.23 7.05
N VAL A 63 -23.56 -30.11 7.26
CA VAL A 63 -23.06 -28.78 6.88
C VAL A 63 -22.37 -28.19 8.10
N VAL A 64 -21.03 -28.19 8.10
CA VAL A 64 -20.24 -27.52 9.13
C VAL A 64 -20.07 -26.05 8.74
N TRP A 65 -20.60 -25.15 9.56
CA TRP A 65 -20.35 -23.71 9.43
C TRP A 65 -19.16 -23.35 10.32
N ALA A 66 -18.01 -23.05 9.72
CA ALA A 66 -16.90 -22.45 10.43
C ALA A 66 -16.86 -20.95 10.10
N ALA A 67 -17.23 -20.10 11.06
CA ALA A 67 -17.00 -18.67 10.99
C ALA A 67 -15.69 -18.37 11.73
N VAL A 68 -14.62 -18.08 11.00
CA VAL A 68 -13.37 -17.61 11.61
C VAL A 68 -13.44 -16.09 11.70
N VAL A 69 -13.56 -15.58 12.93
CA VAL A 69 -13.45 -14.15 13.23
C VAL A 69 -11.98 -13.85 13.48
N ALA A 70 -11.29 -13.26 12.50
CA ALA A 70 -9.94 -12.74 12.73
C ALA A 70 -10.02 -11.40 13.48
N ARG A 71 -8.98 -11.08 14.25
CA ARG A 71 -8.85 -9.93 15.19
C ARG A 71 -9.03 -8.52 14.58
N TRP A 72 -9.47 -8.43 13.32
CA TRP A 72 -9.64 -7.21 12.52
C TRP A 72 -11.06 -7.05 11.94
N GLY A 73 -12.06 -7.76 12.50
CA GLY A 73 -13.44 -7.71 12.00
C GLY A 73 -13.67 -8.43 10.67
N MET A 74 -12.70 -9.23 10.21
CA MET A 74 -12.86 -10.10 9.05
C MET A 74 -13.63 -11.36 9.45
N VAL A 75 -14.77 -11.58 8.81
CA VAL A 75 -15.48 -12.86 8.81
C VAL A 75 -15.05 -13.61 7.56
N VAL A 76 -14.32 -14.71 7.73
CA VAL A 76 -14.04 -15.64 6.63
C VAL A 76 -15.11 -16.73 6.67
N ALA A 77 -15.99 -16.73 5.68
CA ALA A 77 -16.93 -17.83 5.45
C ALA A 77 -16.30 -18.80 4.45
N VAL A 78 -16.03 -20.04 4.88
CA VAL A 78 -15.55 -21.11 3.99
C VAL A 78 -16.75 -21.99 3.66
N GLY A 79 -17.18 -22.00 2.40
CA GLY A 79 -18.24 -22.88 1.92
C GLY A 79 -17.67 -24.22 1.45
N PHE A 80 -18.22 -25.33 1.92
CA PHE A 80 -17.93 -26.68 1.41
C PHE A 80 -19.05 -27.17 0.49
N TRP A 81 -18.67 -27.92 -0.56
CA TRP A 81 -19.61 -28.49 -1.52
C TRP A 81 -19.67 -30.02 -1.37
N GLY A 82 -20.86 -30.56 -1.12
CA GLY A 82 -21.15 -31.99 -1.19
C GLY A 82 -21.97 -32.29 -2.44
N SER A 83 -21.41 -33.07 -3.35
CA SER A 83 -22.09 -33.47 -4.59
C SER A 83 -23.14 -34.55 -4.32
N SER A 84 -24.42 -34.24 -4.52
CA SER A 84 -25.32 -35.04 -5.38
C SER A 84 -26.70 -34.38 -5.49
N GLY A 85 -27.18 -34.21 -6.73
CA GLY A 85 -28.55 -33.81 -7.03
C GLY A 85 -28.71 -32.34 -7.42
N GLY A 86 -28.98 -32.08 -8.70
CA GLY A 86 -29.06 -30.75 -9.30
C GLY A 86 -30.11 -29.84 -8.66
N VAL A 87 -29.65 -28.65 -8.25
CA VAL A 87 -30.46 -27.46 -8.00
C VAL A 87 -29.65 -26.25 -8.47
N ASN A 88 -30.34 -25.28 -9.05
CA ASN A 88 -29.86 -24.20 -9.91
C ASN A 88 -28.62 -23.43 -9.41
N GLU A 89 -27.77 -23.06 -10.38
CA GLU A 89 -26.59 -22.19 -10.26
C GLU A 89 -26.96 -20.78 -9.77
N GLU A 90 -27.02 -20.57 -8.46
CA GLU A 90 -26.80 -19.26 -7.85
C GLU A 90 -25.55 -19.32 -6.97
N THR A 91 -24.41 -19.13 -7.62
CA THR A 91 -23.09 -18.94 -7.00
C THR A 91 -23.13 -17.77 -6.01
N PHE A 92 -23.15 -18.07 -4.71
CA PHE A 92 -22.84 -17.10 -3.67
C PHE A 92 -21.31 -16.99 -3.52
N PHE A 93 -20.71 -16.03 -4.23
CA PHE A 93 -19.41 -15.48 -3.86
C PHE A 93 -19.66 -14.25 -2.99
N SER A 94 -19.46 -14.35 -1.67
CA SER A 94 -19.29 -13.15 -0.86
C SER A 94 -17.94 -12.54 -1.19
N THR A 95 -17.96 -11.49 -2.01
CA THR A 95 -16.80 -10.62 -2.23
C THR A 95 -16.39 -10.03 -0.88
N MET A 96 -15.20 -10.35 -0.39
CA MET A 96 -14.61 -9.66 0.75
C MET A 96 -14.54 -8.16 0.43
N SER A 97 -15.34 -7.34 1.10
CA SER A 97 -15.19 -5.89 1.06
C SER A 97 -14.09 -5.50 2.06
N ALA A 98 -13.09 -4.74 1.60
CA ALA A 98 -12.14 -4.10 2.51
C ALA A 98 -12.92 -3.28 3.57
N PRO A 99 -12.44 -3.21 4.82
CA PRO A 99 -13.05 -2.35 5.83
C PRO A 99 -13.13 -0.93 5.27
N SER A 100 -14.34 -0.35 5.27
CA SER A 100 -14.59 0.98 4.75
C SER A 100 -14.68 1.97 5.90
N VAL A 101 -13.86 3.02 5.86
CA VAL A 101 -13.96 4.17 6.76
C VAL A 101 -14.50 5.39 6.02
N THR A 102 -15.22 6.25 6.73
CA THR A 102 -15.65 7.55 6.23
C THR A 102 -14.56 8.58 6.48
N GLY A 103 -14.10 9.22 5.41
CA GLY A 103 -13.18 10.34 5.40
C GLY A 103 -13.74 11.53 4.62
N TYR A 104 -12.85 12.39 4.12
CA TYR A 104 -13.21 13.65 3.45
C TYR A 104 -12.76 13.65 1.99
N GLU A 105 -13.27 14.61 1.21
CA GLU A 105 -12.68 14.86 -0.09
C GLU A 105 -11.22 15.33 0.10
N MET A 106 -10.27 14.54 -0.40
CA MET A 106 -8.84 14.80 -0.22
C MET A 106 -8.08 14.60 -1.52
N MET A 107 -7.04 15.40 -1.72
CA MET A 107 -6.18 15.34 -2.89
C MET A 107 -4.81 14.77 -2.56
N GLU A 108 -4.31 13.89 -3.42
CA GLU A 108 -2.92 13.43 -3.42
C GLU A 108 -2.22 13.91 -4.68
N ILE A 109 -1.03 14.49 -4.54
CA ILE A 109 -0.15 14.83 -5.65
C ILE A 109 0.98 13.80 -5.69
N PHE A 110 0.96 12.91 -6.69
CA PHE A 110 1.86 11.77 -6.73
C PHE A 110 3.24 12.13 -7.26
N LYS A 111 3.28 12.79 -8.42
CA LYS A 111 4.51 13.06 -9.17
C LYS A 111 4.40 14.36 -9.95
N LEU A 112 5.55 14.97 -10.15
CA LEU A 112 5.73 16.08 -11.08
C LEU A 112 6.87 15.74 -12.05
N ARG A 113 6.60 15.85 -13.36
CA ARG A 113 7.51 15.45 -14.43
C ARG A 113 7.72 16.59 -15.41
N ILE A 114 8.95 16.82 -15.84
CA ILE A 114 9.22 17.81 -16.90
C ILE A 114 8.88 17.20 -18.26
N THR A 115 7.98 17.85 -18.99
CA THR A 115 7.52 17.38 -20.29
C THR A 115 8.18 18.10 -21.45
N SER A 116 8.57 19.37 -21.28
CA SER A 116 9.32 20.09 -22.31
C SER A 116 10.18 21.19 -21.71
N ILE A 117 11.24 21.56 -22.44
CA ILE A 117 12.11 22.69 -22.14
C ILE A 117 12.38 23.39 -23.47
N ILE A 118 12.34 24.72 -23.50
CA ILE A 118 12.65 25.46 -24.72
C ILE A 118 14.13 25.29 -25.11
N PRO A 119 14.48 25.29 -26.40
CA PRO A 119 15.85 25.00 -26.85
C PRO A 119 16.94 25.93 -26.29
N THR A 120 16.58 27.14 -25.89
CA THR A 120 17.50 28.14 -25.33
C THR A 120 17.82 27.92 -23.86
N ARG A 121 17.23 26.91 -23.20
CA ARG A 121 17.48 26.56 -21.80
C ARG A 121 17.74 25.06 -21.70
N ASN A 122 18.67 24.66 -20.83
CA ASN A 122 19.02 23.26 -20.62
C ASN A 122 18.24 22.59 -19.47
N CYS A 123 17.44 23.37 -18.73
CA CYS A 123 16.74 22.91 -17.53
C CYS A 123 15.60 23.83 -17.09
N LEU A 124 14.63 23.30 -16.34
CA LEU A 124 13.62 24.09 -15.62
C LEU A 124 13.99 24.21 -14.13
N PHE A 125 13.60 25.30 -13.50
CA PHE A 125 13.68 25.48 -12.06
C PHE A 125 12.38 26.11 -11.60
N GLY A 126 11.75 25.56 -10.57
CA GLY A 126 10.48 26.12 -10.13
C GLY A 126 9.97 25.48 -8.86
N THR A 127 8.95 26.10 -8.28
CA THR A 127 8.32 25.66 -7.03
C THR A 127 6.86 25.28 -7.33
N LEU A 128 6.43 24.12 -6.83
CA LEU A 128 5.03 23.70 -6.84
C LEU A 128 4.40 24.04 -5.48
N ILE A 129 3.34 24.83 -5.52
CA ILE A 129 2.68 25.39 -4.34
C ILE A 129 1.20 25.06 -4.39
N VAL A 130 0.65 24.62 -3.25
CA VAL A 130 -0.78 24.49 -3.00
C VAL A 130 -1.23 25.65 -2.12
N ARG A 131 -2.33 26.30 -2.49
CA ARG A 131 -2.92 27.44 -1.78
C ARG A 131 -4.38 27.18 -1.50
N TYR A 132 -4.74 27.41 -0.24
CA TYR A 132 -6.12 27.57 0.21
C TYR A 132 -6.44 29.06 0.29
N TYR A 133 -7.73 29.39 0.36
CA TYR A 133 -8.16 30.77 0.51
C TYR A 133 -7.79 31.38 1.87
N SER A 134 -7.82 30.59 2.94
CA SER A 134 -7.59 31.04 4.32
C SER A 134 -6.23 30.65 4.91
N ASP A 135 -5.57 29.65 4.35
CA ASP A 135 -4.42 29.01 4.99
C ASP A 135 -3.09 29.40 4.33
N PRO A 136 -1.97 29.34 5.07
CA PRO A 136 -0.66 29.56 4.49
C PRO A 136 -0.38 28.59 3.33
N PRO A 137 0.35 29.04 2.29
CA PRO A 137 0.70 28.19 1.16
C PRO A 137 1.52 26.98 1.59
N GLN A 138 1.14 25.81 1.09
CA GLN A 138 1.89 24.57 1.29
C GLN A 138 2.83 24.33 0.11
N ILE A 139 4.12 24.16 0.38
CA ILE A 139 5.13 23.89 -0.64
C ILE A 139 5.21 22.37 -0.85
N ILE A 140 4.87 21.92 -2.06
CA ILE A 140 4.93 20.49 -2.45
C ILE A 140 6.31 20.14 -2.97
N TYR A 141 6.92 21.06 -3.73
CA TYR A 141 8.26 20.92 -4.26
C TYR A 141 8.94 22.28 -4.31
N SER A 142 10.18 22.36 -3.81
CA SER A 142 11.07 23.49 -4.02
C SER A 142 12.50 22.99 -4.18
N PRO A 143 13.27 23.47 -5.18
CA PRO A 143 14.66 23.06 -5.37
C PRO A 143 15.54 23.40 -4.16
N GLU A 144 15.23 24.47 -3.43
CA GLU A 144 15.98 24.90 -2.24
C GLU A 144 15.90 23.90 -1.08
N LYS A 145 14.82 23.09 -1.03
CA LYS A 145 14.64 22.06 0.00
C LYS A 145 15.28 20.72 -0.37
N VAL A 146 15.82 20.61 -1.59
CA VAL A 146 16.49 19.40 -2.10
C VAL A 146 17.99 19.66 -2.14
N ASN A 147 18.75 19.02 -1.24
CA ASN A 147 20.22 19.13 -1.22
C ASN A 147 20.80 18.67 -2.57
N ASN A 148 21.65 19.50 -3.19
CA ASN A 148 22.16 19.37 -4.56
C ASN A 148 21.09 19.54 -5.65
N VAL A 149 20.88 20.79 -6.07
CA VAL A 149 19.99 21.14 -7.17
C VAL A 149 20.55 20.62 -8.48
N GLU A 150 20.19 19.40 -8.86
CA GLU A 150 20.41 18.97 -10.24
C GLU A 150 19.40 19.67 -11.16
N PRO A 151 19.86 20.29 -12.26
CA PRO A 151 18.98 20.91 -13.24
C PRO A 151 17.95 19.90 -13.78
N LEU A 152 16.68 20.27 -13.74
CA LEU A 152 15.57 19.44 -14.19
C LEU A 152 15.60 19.23 -15.71
N ARG A 153 15.81 17.99 -16.15
CA ARG A 153 15.87 17.60 -17.58
C ARG A 153 14.52 17.11 -18.09
N VAL A 154 14.31 17.20 -19.41
CA VAL A 154 13.12 16.62 -20.06
C VAL A 154 13.00 15.15 -19.68
N GLY A 155 11.80 14.75 -19.26
CA GLY A 155 11.48 13.40 -18.85
C GLY A 155 11.80 13.07 -17.39
N ALA A 156 12.55 13.92 -16.68
CA ALA A 156 12.87 13.68 -15.28
C ALA A 156 11.63 13.80 -14.39
N GLU A 157 11.57 12.98 -13.36
CA GLU A 157 10.61 13.08 -12.26
C GLU A 157 11.29 13.76 -11.07
N VAL A 158 10.59 14.67 -10.41
CA VAL A 158 11.13 15.36 -9.24
C VAL A 158 10.72 14.67 -7.96
N LEU A 159 11.63 14.69 -6.98
CA LEU A 159 11.33 14.24 -5.63
C LEU A 159 10.51 15.31 -4.92
N LEU A 160 9.26 15.01 -4.62
CA LEU A 160 8.37 15.91 -3.88
C LEU A 160 8.78 15.94 -2.40
N THR A 161 8.81 17.14 -1.83
CA THR A 161 9.20 17.39 -0.42
C THR A 161 8.02 17.72 0.48
N GLY A 162 6.81 17.63 -0.06
CA GLY A 162 5.57 17.96 0.62
C GLY A 162 4.37 17.33 -0.09
N PRO A 163 3.14 17.66 0.33
CA PRO A 163 2.83 18.65 1.36
C PRO A 163 3.24 18.20 2.78
N PRO A 164 3.39 19.13 3.74
CA PRO A 164 3.61 18.80 5.14
C PRO A 164 2.36 18.23 5.84
N GLN A 165 1.18 18.39 5.23
CA GLN A 165 -0.11 17.91 5.70
C GLN A 165 -0.93 17.43 4.50
N CYS A 166 -1.82 16.46 4.69
CA CYS A 166 -2.72 16.03 3.62
C CYS A 166 -3.54 17.21 3.06
N ILE A 167 -3.86 17.17 1.76
CA ILE A 167 -4.56 18.26 1.08
C ILE A 167 -6.07 18.00 1.13
N SER A 168 -6.82 18.85 1.84
CA SER A 168 -8.29 18.81 1.77
C SER A 168 -8.75 19.35 0.42
N ALA A 169 -9.73 18.70 -0.18
CA ALA A 169 -10.34 19.09 -1.45
C ALA A 169 -11.83 19.46 -1.29
N LEU A 170 -12.31 19.60 -0.06
CA LEU A 170 -13.68 20.06 0.27
C LEU A 170 -13.94 21.48 -0.24
N ASP A 171 -12.94 22.35 -0.06
CA ASP A 171 -12.93 23.72 -0.57
C ASP A 171 -12.08 23.81 -1.83
N PRO A 172 -12.28 24.84 -2.67
CA PRO A 172 -11.47 25.00 -3.87
C PRO A 172 -9.98 25.18 -3.55
N VAL A 173 -9.14 24.41 -4.24
CA VAL A 173 -7.69 24.37 -4.04
C VAL A 173 -6.98 24.95 -5.26
N SER A 174 -6.13 25.95 -5.04
CA SER A 174 -5.31 26.56 -6.09
C SER A 174 -3.91 25.94 -6.09
N ILE A 175 -3.53 25.34 -7.21
CA ILE A 175 -2.23 24.72 -7.41
C ILE A 175 -1.46 25.54 -8.41
N GLN A 176 -0.25 25.96 -8.02
CA GLN A 176 0.55 26.88 -8.79
C GLN A 176 1.94 26.30 -9.00
N PHE A 177 2.39 26.33 -10.25
CA PHE A 177 3.80 26.14 -10.55
C PHE A 177 4.41 27.50 -10.89
N VAL A 178 5.40 27.89 -10.09
CA VAL A 178 6.17 29.12 -10.26
C VAL A 178 7.52 28.76 -10.84
N ASP A 179 7.74 29.08 -12.11
CA ASP A 179 9.06 28.96 -12.73
C ASP A 179 9.96 30.07 -12.15
N HIS A 180 11.08 29.66 -11.55
CA HIS A 180 12.14 30.55 -11.09
C HIS A 180 13.18 30.65 -12.19
N PRO A 181 13.14 31.67 -13.05
CA PRO A 181 14.25 31.92 -13.94
C PRO A 181 15.41 32.55 -13.18
N ILE A 182 16.56 32.52 -13.84
CA ILE A 182 17.84 32.98 -13.30
C ILE A 182 17.85 34.50 -13.05
N ILE A 183 16.90 35.26 -13.61
CA ILE A 183 16.90 36.73 -13.64
C ILE A 183 15.63 37.37 -13.05
N GLU A 184 14.40 36.99 -13.46
CA GLU A 184 13.15 37.60 -12.98
C GLU A 184 11.97 36.63 -12.93
N PRO A 185 11.21 36.49 -11.82
CA PRO A 185 10.16 35.48 -11.64
C PRO A 185 9.27 35.30 -12.89
N GLY A 186 9.15 34.05 -13.36
CA GLY A 186 8.41 33.72 -14.57
C GLY A 186 6.89 33.82 -14.38
N PRO A 187 6.12 33.76 -15.48
CA PRO A 187 4.66 33.69 -15.39
C PRO A 187 4.24 32.46 -14.60
N GLN A 188 3.25 32.65 -13.72
CA GLN A 188 2.70 31.59 -12.87
C GLN A 188 1.65 30.82 -13.66
N ALA A 189 1.79 29.49 -13.68
CA ALA A 189 0.76 28.62 -14.23
C ALA A 189 -0.11 28.11 -13.06
N THR A 190 -1.39 28.45 -13.09
CA THR A 190 -2.34 28.13 -12.02
C THR A 190 -3.39 27.13 -12.49
N PHE A 191 -3.72 26.20 -11.60
CA PHE A 191 -4.81 25.26 -11.74
C PHE A 191 -5.71 25.39 -10.52
N LEU A 192 -7.01 25.59 -10.73
CA LEU A 192 -8.00 25.60 -9.67
C LEU A 192 -8.76 24.29 -9.71
N TRP A 193 -8.67 23.54 -8.62
CA TRP A 193 -9.59 22.43 -8.34
C TRP A 193 -10.80 22.99 -7.59
N ASP A 194 -12.01 22.69 -8.07
CA ASP A 194 -13.25 22.94 -7.35
C ASP A 194 -14.17 21.74 -7.55
N GLY A 195 -14.42 20.97 -6.49
CA GLY A 195 -15.24 19.75 -6.54
C GLY A 195 -16.66 20.00 -7.04
N ARG A 196 -17.18 21.22 -6.88
CA ARG A 196 -18.53 21.61 -7.35
C ARG A 196 -18.60 21.77 -8.86
N VAL A 197 -17.46 22.05 -9.51
CA VAL A 197 -17.34 22.24 -10.96
C VAL A 197 -16.79 20.98 -11.64
N MET A 198 -15.88 20.27 -10.98
CA MET A 198 -15.16 19.11 -11.54
C MET A 198 -15.85 17.77 -11.26
N THR A 199 -17.19 17.74 -11.35
CA THR A 199 -18.00 16.54 -11.04
C THR A 199 -17.56 15.33 -11.88
N GLY A 200 -17.40 14.16 -11.26
CA GLY A 200 -17.02 12.91 -11.95
C GLY A 200 -15.51 12.75 -12.21
N HIS A 201 -14.66 13.62 -11.66
CA HIS A 201 -13.21 13.50 -11.74
C HIS A 201 -12.58 13.03 -10.43
N PHE A 202 -13.26 12.16 -9.70
CA PHE A 202 -12.75 11.61 -8.45
C PHE A 202 -12.27 10.17 -8.59
N ASP A 203 -11.51 9.72 -7.59
CA ASP A 203 -11.15 8.32 -7.34
C ASP A 203 -10.38 7.65 -8.50
N ARG A 204 -9.66 8.47 -9.28
CA ARG A 204 -8.80 8.02 -10.37
C ARG A 204 -7.60 8.93 -10.55
N PRO A 205 -6.49 8.43 -11.13
CA PRO A 205 -5.38 9.27 -11.55
C PRO A 205 -5.82 10.32 -12.58
N LEU A 206 -5.37 11.55 -12.38
CA LEU A 206 -5.55 12.70 -13.24
C LEU A 206 -4.20 13.33 -13.53
N TYR A 207 -4.16 14.08 -14.63
CA TYR A 207 -2.96 14.75 -15.10
C TYR A 207 -3.25 16.20 -15.41
N LYS A 208 -2.40 17.10 -14.92
CA LYS A 208 -2.45 18.53 -15.24
C LYS A 208 -1.11 19.01 -15.73
N THR A 209 -1.08 19.54 -16.95
CA THR A 209 0.09 20.21 -17.50
C THR A 209 0.05 21.71 -17.19
N PHE A 210 1.15 22.19 -16.62
CA PHE A 210 1.43 23.61 -16.41
C PHE A 210 2.37 24.08 -17.52
N TYR A 211 1.89 25.01 -18.35
CA TYR A 211 2.68 25.63 -19.41
C TYR A 211 3.33 26.89 -18.86
N CYS A 212 4.67 26.90 -18.86
CA CYS A 212 5.49 27.99 -18.34
C CYS A 212 6.23 28.66 -19.50
N LYS A 213 6.87 29.80 -19.23
CA LYS A 213 7.65 30.54 -20.24
C LYS A 213 8.76 29.69 -20.87
N TYR A 214 9.40 28.84 -20.07
CA TYR A 214 10.60 28.11 -20.49
C TYR A 214 10.38 26.60 -20.74
N GLY A 215 9.13 26.12 -20.69
CA GLY A 215 8.81 24.71 -20.85
C GLY A 215 7.47 24.33 -20.23
N SER A 216 7.27 23.04 -20.00
CA SER A 216 6.08 22.55 -19.31
C SER A 216 6.40 21.44 -18.33
N VAL A 217 5.57 21.37 -17.28
CA VAL A 217 5.61 20.31 -16.27
C VAL A 217 4.23 19.66 -16.16
N MET A 218 4.20 18.34 -16.05
CA MET A 218 3.00 17.57 -15.86
C MET A 218 2.94 17.05 -14.42
N MET A 219 1.88 17.41 -13.73
CA MET A 219 1.54 16.91 -12.41
C MET A 219 0.57 15.74 -12.56
N SER A 220 0.86 14.65 -11.86
CA SER A 220 -0.10 13.55 -11.64
C SER A 220 -0.68 13.66 -10.24
N TYR A 221 -2.00 13.52 -10.13
CA TYR A 221 -2.72 13.69 -8.88
C TYR A 221 -4.01 12.86 -8.89
N ALA A 222 -4.64 12.70 -7.74
CA ALA A 222 -6.01 12.20 -7.65
C ALA A 222 -6.75 12.98 -6.57
N VAL A 223 -8.06 13.05 -6.70
CA VAL A 223 -8.94 13.54 -5.63
C VAL A 223 -9.87 12.41 -5.26
N PHE A 224 -9.82 11.97 -4.01
CA PHE A 224 -10.65 10.90 -3.48
C PHE A 224 -11.91 11.52 -2.88
N THR A 225 -13.09 11.03 -3.26
CA THR A 225 -14.36 11.47 -2.63
C THR A 225 -14.41 11.11 -1.15
N ASN A 226 -13.79 9.98 -0.82
CA ASN A 226 -13.68 9.43 0.53
C ASN A 226 -12.20 9.15 0.81
N GLY A 227 -11.42 10.20 1.04
CA GLY A 227 -9.99 10.12 1.34
C GLY A 227 -9.69 10.21 2.84
N VAL A 228 -8.65 9.51 3.26
CA VAL A 228 -8.11 9.50 4.62
C VAL A 228 -6.63 9.83 4.54
N GLY A 229 -6.19 10.76 5.38
CA GLY A 229 -4.78 11.14 5.49
C GLY A 229 -3.99 10.12 6.31
N ALA A 230 -2.74 9.91 5.93
CA ALA A 230 -1.82 8.97 6.56
C ALA A 230 -0.46 9.63 6.75
N SER A 231 -0.01 9.71 8.01
CA SER A 231 1.37 10.09 8.33
C SER A 231 2.21 8.83 8.46
N VAL A 232 3.26 8.74 7.65
CA VAL A 232 4.18 7.59 7.58
C VAL A 232 5.46 7.91 8.32
N GLU A 233 5.82 7.06 9.27
CA GLU A 233 7.11 7.04 9.94
C GLU A 233 7.76 5.68 9.75
N VAL A 234 9.07 5.64 9.47
CA VAL A 234 9.81 4.39 9.37
C VAL A 234 11.06 4.48 10.22
N THR A 235 11.23 3.53 11.13
CA THR A 235 12.42 3.41 11.97
C THR A 235 13.21 2.18 11.59
N LEU A 236 14.53 2.27 11.77
CA LEU A 236 15.42 1.15 11.55
C LEU A 236 15.50 0.28 12.80
N ASN A 237 15.14 -1.00 12.70
CA ASN A 237 15.23 -1.94 13.81
C ASN A 237 16.50 -2.78 13.71
N ASN A 238 17.36 -2.64 14.74
CA ASN A 238 18.56 -3.43 15.07
C ASN A 238 19.17 -4.26 13.91
N ILE A 239 20.19 -3.71 13.27
CA ILE A 239 21.03 -4.45 12.30
C ILE A 239 22.15 -5.14 13.07
N MET A 240 22.01 -6.44 13.33
CA MET A 240 23.10 -7.32 13.79
C MET A 240 23.89 -6.78 15.01
N GLY A 241 23.24 -6.07 15.93
CA GLY A 241 23.88 -5.52 17.13
C GLY A 241 24.81 -4.33 16.88
N LYS A 242 24.74 -3.68 15.71
CA LYS A 242 25.47 -2.43 15.45
C LYS A 242 24.71 -1.23 16.00
N ASP A 243 25.44 -0.32 16.66
CA ASP A 243 24.88 0.93 17.19
C ASP A 243 24.37 1.87 16.10
N ALA A 244 25.04 1.89 14.94
CA ALA A 244 24.65 2.66 13.78
C ALA A 244 25.11 2.01 12.46
N THR A 245 24.32 2.21 11.41
CA THR A 245 24.56 1.61 10.09
C THR A 245 24.27 2.59 8.96
N HIS A 246 25.07 2.54 7.91
CA HIS A 246 24.86 3.29 6.67
C HIS A 246 23.86 2.60 5.77
N ILE A 247 22.69 3.21 5.58
CA ILE A 247 21.61 2.70 4.72
C ILE A 247 21.46 3.51 3.43
N TYR A 248 21.07 2.85 2.36
CA TYR A 248 20.65 3.43 1.08
C TYR A 248 19.58 2.55 0.44
N GLY A 249 18.94 3.01 -0.63
CA GLY A 249 17.81 2.32 -1.27
C GLY A 249 16.59 3.22 -1.38
N SER A 250 15.39 2.65 -1.38
CA SER A 250 14.14 3.41 -1.52
C SER A 250 13.01 2.91 -0.64
N ILE A 251 12.15 3.85 -0.23
CA ILE A 251 10.84 3.57 0.37
C ILE A 251 9.80 4.34 -0.44
N THR A 252 8.77 3.63 -0.90
CA THR A 252 7.64 4.21 -1.62
C THR A 252 6.33 3.90 -0.92
N ALA A 253 5.36 4.77 -1.13
CA ALA A 253 3.99 4.60 -0.70
C ALA A 253 3.08 4.62 -1.93
N GLU A 254 2.10 3.73 -1.98
CA GLU A 254 1.06 3.75 -3.01
C GLU A 254 -0.27 3.32 -2.42
N ASN A 255 -1.37 3.66 -3.08
CA ASN A 255 -2.66 3.08 -2.77
C ASN A 255 -3.09 2.11 -3.88
N ASN A 256 -3.92 1.16 -3.53
CA ASN A 256 -4.38 0.11 -4.45
C ASN A 256 -5.34 0.58 -5.55
N ARG A 257 -5.75 1.85 -5.57
CA ARG A 257 -6.75 2.37 -6.52
C ARG A 257 -6.16 3.21 -7.64
N THR A 258 -4.95 3.76 -7.46
CA THR A 258 -4.32 4.64 -8.46
C THR A 258 -3.26 3.97 -9.32
N GLY A 259 -2.94 2.70 -9.05
CA GLY A 259 -1.94 1.92 -9.79
C GLY A 259 -0.49 2.29 -9.45
N SER A 260 0.46 1.46 -9.86
CA SER A 260 1.88 1.59 -9.52
C SER A 260 2.54 2.87 -10.06
N ASP A 261 2.02 3.42 -11.16
CA ASP A 261 2.52 4.65 -11.74
C ASP A 261 2.27 5.89 -10.86
N CYS A 262 1.38 5.76 -9.86
CA CYS A 262 1.05 6.80 -8.88
C CYS A 262 1.72 6.57 -7.51
N ALA A 263 2.76 5.73 -7.42
CA ALA A 263 3.53 5.59 -6.19
C ALA A 263 4.29 6.89 -5.86
N ILE A 264 4.20 7.33 -4.60
CA ILE A 264 4.99 8.43 -4.05
C ILE A 264 6.31 7.90 -3.48
N THR A 265 7.38 8.68 -3.62
CA THR A 265 8.69 8.36 -3.05
C THR A 265 8.85 9.06 -1.71
N LEU A 266 8.96 8.29 -0.63
CA LEU A 266 9.19 8.80 0.73
C LEU A 266 10.69 8.96 1.00
N PHE A 267 11.49 8.00 0.54
CA PHE A 267 12.95 7.98 0.67
C PHE A 267 13.59 7.39 -0.58
N SER A 268 14.69 7.97 -1.05
CA SER A 268 15.46 7.42 -2.16
C SER A 268 16.91 7.88 -2.14
N ILE A 269 17.85 6.95 -1.94
CA ILE A 269 19.29 7.13 -2.12
C ILE A 269 19.79 6.00 -3.02
N LYS A 270 20.08 6.33 -4.27
CA LYS A 270 20.47 5.33 -5.29
C LYS A 270 21.92 4.86 -5.17
N ASN A 271 22.80 5.71 -4.62
CA ASN A 271 24.22 5.46 -4.55
C ASN A 271 24.65 5.10 -3.12
N SER A 272 25.27 3.94 -2.94
CA SER A 272 25.80 3.50 -1.64
C SER A 272 26.83 4.47 -1.05
N ARG A 273 27.48 5.32 -1.86
CA ARG A 273 28.39 6.37 -1.39
C ARG A 273 27.68 7.52 -0.67
N GLN A 274 26.40 7.74 -0.94
CA GLN A 274 25.56 8.80 -0.38
C GLN A 274 24.67 8.30 0.77
N SER A 275 24.94 7.09 1.28
CA SER A 275 24.22 6.45 2.38
C SER A 275 24.04 7.37 3.59
N VAL A 276 22.92 7.22 4.30
CA VAL A 276 22.66 7.90 5.58
C VAL A 276 23.03 6.97 6.72
N LYS A 277 23.78 7.47 7.70
CA LYS A 277 24.10 6.75 8.92
C LYS A 277 22.96 6.90 9.92
N LEU A 278 22.33 5.79 10.30
CA LEU A 278 21.25 5.77 11.28
C LEU A 278 21.56 4.82 12.42
N GLY A 279 21.20 5.22 13.63
CA GLY A 279 21.18 4.34 14.80
C GLY A 279 19.97 3.40 14.80
N SER A 280 20.02 2.41 15.70
CA SER A 280 18.82 1.60 16.00
C SER A 280 17.69 2.50 16.52
N GLN A 281 16.46 2.22 16.10
CA GLN A 281 15.24 2.99 16.40
C GLN A 281 15.24 4.44 15.90
N GLN A 282 16.26 4.87 15.14
CA GLN A 282 16.23 6.21 14.56
C GLN A 282 15.33 6.24 13.31
N PRO A 283 14.55 7.33 13.14
CA PRO A 283 13.69 7.48 11.97
C PRO A 283 14.52 7.71 10.71
N ILE A 284 14.08 7.09 9.62
CA ILE A 284 14.65 7.30 8.29
C ILE A 284 14.22 8.69 7.78
N PRO A 285 15.13 9.54 7.30
CA PRO A 285 14.81 10.90 6.90
C PRO A 285 14.04 10.92 5.58
N PHE A 286 12.74 11.15 5.64
CA PHE A 286 11.88 11.24 4.47
C PHE A 286 11.94 12.58 3.77
N SER A 287 11.70 12.56 2.47
CA SER A 287 11.44 13.76 1.68
C SER A 287 10.06 14.32 1.96
N ARG A 288 9.08 13.43 2.22
CA ARG A 288 7.73 13.74 2.71
C ARG A 288 7.18 12.53 3.48
N SER A 289 6.31 12.76 4.46
CA SER A 289 5.71 11.72 5.31
C SER A 289 4.22 11.51 5.08
N GLU A 290 3.53 12.45 4.44
CA GLU A 290 2.07 12.41 4.30
C GLU A 290 1.64 11.75 2.99
N ALA A 291 0.56 10.96 3.06
CA ALA A 291 -0.10 10.34 1.92
C ALA A 291 -1.62 10.32 2.12
N VAL A 292 -2.40 10.44 1.04
CA VAL A 292 -3.85 10.23 1.07
C VAL A 292 -4.23 8.87 0.46
N VAL A 293 -5.15 8.18 1.12
CA VAL A 293 -5.62 6.85 0.75
C VAL A 293 -7.15 6.87 0.66
N PRO A 294 -7.78 6.23 -0.35
CA PRO A 294 -9.22 6.06 -0.36
C PRO A 294 -9.68 5.19 0.82
N GLY A 295 -10.73 5.60 1.51
CA GLY A 295 -11.26 4.94 2.72
C GLY A 295 -11.81 3.53 2.50
N TYR A 296 -11.96 3.10 1.24
CA TYR A 296 -12.32 1.74 0.82
C TYR A 296 -11.14 1.00 0.12
N GLY A 297 -9.93 1.52 0.29
CA GLY A 297 -8.68 0.98 -0.22
C GLY A 297 -7.69 0.65 0.90
N TYR A 298 -6.42 0.63 0.55
CA TYR A 298 -5.32 0.44 1.50
C TYR A 298 -4.04 1.09 1.00
N LEU A 299 -3.19 1.46 1.95
CA LEU A 299 -1.84 1.94 1.70
C LEU A 299 -0.88 0.75 1.62
N ILE A 300 0.03 0.81 0.66
CA ILE A 300 1.09 -0.15 0.47
C ILE A 300 2.40 0.61 0.65
N ILE A 301 3.15 0.27 1.69
CA ILE A 301 4.52 0.76 1.87
C ILE A 301 5.45 -0.29 1.30
N ARG A 302 6.27 0.07 0.31
CA ARG A 302 7.31 -0.80 -0.25
C ARG A 302 8.67 -0.30 0.19
N ALA A 303 9.53 -1.24 0.57
CA ALA A 303 10.92 -0.95 0.92
C ALA A 303 11.87 -1.84 0.12
N ASP A 304 12.96 -1.24 -0.34
CA ASP A 304 14.15 -1.91 -0.85
C ASP A 304 15.36 -1.15 -0.30
N LEU A 305 15.85 -1.58 0.86
CA LEU A 305 16.91 -0.94 1.61
C LEU A 305 18.11 -1.87 1.76
N CYS A 306 19.30 -1.29 1.58
CA CYS A 306 20.58 -1.97 1.69
C CYS A 306 21.49 -1.25 2.68
N CYS A 307 22.38 -2.02 3.31
CA CYS A 307 23.43 -1.57 4.18
C CYS A 307 24.76 -1.56 3.44
N ARG A 308 25.53 -0.48 3.58
CA ARG A 308 26.88 -0.36 3.01
C ARG A 308 27.94 -1.07 3.86
N ASP A 309 27.76 -1.11 5.17
CA ASP A 309 28.77 -1.48 6.15
C ASP A 309 28.99 -2.99 6.32
N ILE A 310 28.17 -3.82 5.67
CA ILE A 310 28.34 -5.28 5.66
C ILE A 310 29.06 -5.67 4.36
N TYR A 311 28.39 -5.47 3.24
CA TYR A 311 28.96 -5.48 1.89
C TYR A 311 28.01 -4.70 0.97
N PRO A 312 28.46 -4.22 -0.21
CA PRO A 312 27.58 -3.52 -1.14
C PRO A 312 26.36 -4.37 -1.55
N GLY A 313 25.15 -3.90 -1.23
CA GLY A 313 23.91 -4.62 -1.50
C GLY A 313 23.46 -5.57 -0.40
N ALA A 314 24.01 -5.46 0.82
CA ALA A 314 23.52 -6.23 1.96
C ALA A 314 22.10 -5.78 2.34
N GLU A 315 21.11 -6.60 2.02
CA GLU A 315 19.68 -6.31 2.20
C GLU A 315 19.30 -6.14 3.67
N ILE A 316 18.69 -4.99 3.99
CA ILE A 316 18.14 -4.69 5.31
C ILE A 316 16.63 -4.87 5.34
N ALA A 317 15.93 -4.43 4.31
CA ALA A 317 14.48 -4.61 4.19
C ALA A 317 14.12 -4.70 2.71
N LYS A 318 13.41 -5.76 2.33
CA LYS A 318 12.92 -5.91 0.96
C LYS A 318 11.55 -6.56 0.95
N GLY A 319 10.54 -5.76 0.64
CA GLY A 319 9.16 -6.25 0.69
C GLY A 319 8.16 -5.11 0.76
N HIS A 320 6.98 -5.43 1.28
CA HIS A 320 5.88 -4.50 1.40
C HIS A 320 5.03 -4.79 2.63
N ALA A 321 4.37 -3.76 3.15
CA ALA A 321 3.38 -3.86 4.21
C ALA A 321 2.08 -3.16 3.77
N TYR A 322 0.96 -3.69 4.23
CA TYR A 322 -0.38 -3.23 3.90
C TYR A 322 -1.03 -2.58 5.11
N PHE A 323 -1.61 -1.39 4.92
CA PHE A 323 -2.30 -0.68 5.99
C PHE A 323 -3.69 -0.26 5.52
N TYR A 324 -4.70 -0.69 6.27
CA TYR A 324 -6.09 -0.36 6.01
C TYR A 324 -6.46 0.93 6.74
N PRO A 325 -7.10 1.90 6.07
CA PRO A 325 -7.55 3.13 6.70
C PRO A 325 -8.55 2.87 7.81
N THR A 326 -8.35 3.54 8.94
CA THR A 326 -9.25 3.51 10.09
C THR A 326 -9.31 4.92 10.69
N SER A 327 -10.35 5.19 11.47
CA SER A 327 -10.53 6.50 12.08
C SER A 327 -9.52 6.70 13.22
N TYR A 328 -8.63 7.70 13.09
CA TYR A 328 -7.77 8.21 14.16
C TYR A 328 -7.00 7.14 14.95
N SER A 329 -6.41 6.17 14.25
CA SER A 329 -5.58 5.15 14.90
C SER A 329 -4.19 5.07 14.30
N THR A 330 -3.31 4.44 15.07
CA THR A 330 -1.93 4.17 14.68
C THR A 330 -1.73 2.66 14.54
N TYR A 331 -1.06 2.26 13.47
CA TYR A 331 -0.67 0.88 13.22
C TYR A 331 0.80 0.77 12.90
N GLU A 332 1.36 -0.38 13.21
CA GLU A 332 2.77 -0.68 13.01
C GLU A 332 2.90 -2.06 12.38
N GLU A 333 3.69 -2.13 11.31
CA GLU A 333 4.04 -3.39 10.65
C GLU A 333 5.53 -3.41 10.35
N SER A 334 6.13 -4.60 10.33
CA SER A 334 7.55 -4.76 10.04
C SER A 334 7.78 -5.18 8.60
N ILE A 335 8.84 -4.67 7.98
CA ILE A 335 9.36 -5.19 6.71
C ILE A 335 10.77 -5.71 6.96
N SER A 336 10.94 -7.02 6.86
CA SER A 336 12.21 -7.69 7.09
C SER A 336 13.03 -7.83 5.81
N GLY A 337 14.34 -7.92 5.97
CA GLY A 337 15.27 -8.36 4.95
C GLY A 337 16.25 -9.37 5.53
N LYS A 338 17.23 -9.78 4.74
CA LYS A 338 18.20 -10.81 5.16
C LYS A 338 19.03 -10.43 6.39
N TYR A 339 19.38 -9.16 6.56
CA TYR A 339 20.32 -8.71 7.61
C TYR A 339 19.72 -7.69 8.59
N GLY A 340 18.42 -7.42 8.50
CA GLY A 340 17.76 -6.46 9.36
C GLY A 340 16.25 -6.41 9.13
N MET A 341 15.63 -5.39 9.70
CA MET A 341 14.23 -5.08 9.48
C MET A 341 13.99 -3.59 9.70
N ILE A 342 12.89 -3.09 9.15
CA ILE A 342 12.36 -1.75 9.48
C ILE A 342 10.99 -1.90 10.16
N GLN A 343 10.66 -0.97 11.04
CA GLN A 343 9.30 -0.79 11.52
C GLN A 343 8.66 0.35 10.74
N VAL A 344 7.47 0.10 10.20
CA VAL A 344 6.66 1.09 9.51
C VAL A 344 5.48 1.41 10.38
N LYS A 345 5.32 2.68 10.73
CA LYS A 345 4.24 3.21 11.55
C LYS A 345 3.38 4.14 10.72
N ILE A 346 2.08 3.88 10.70
CA ILE A 346 1.07 4.69 10.03
C ILE A 346 0.16 5.31 11.08
N THR A 347 -0.04 6.62 11.03
CA THR A 347 -1.04 7.32 11.84
C THR A 347 -2.10 7.92 10.93
N TRP A 348 -3.32 7.43 11.04
CA TRP A 348 -4.45 7.89 10.24
C TRP A 348 -5.06 9.16 10.84
N HIS A 349 -5.42 10.10 9.96
CA HIS A 349 -6.06 11.36 10.33
C HIS A 349 -7.02 11.82 9.23
N LEU A 350 -7.90 12.74 9.59
CA LEU A 350 -8.88 13.37 8.69
C LEU A 350 -8.66 14.87 8.60
#